data_AF-A0A232M744-F1
#
_entry.id   AF-A0A232M744-F1
#
_cell.length_a   1.000
_cell.length_b   1.000
_cell.length_c   1.000
_cell.angle_alpha   90.00
_cell.angle_beta   90.00
_cell.angle_gamma   90.00
#
_symmetry.space_group_name_H-M   'P 1'
#
loop_
_entity.id
_entity.type
_entity.pdbx_description
1 polymer ?
#
loop_
_entity_poly.entity_id
_entity_poly.type
_entity_poly.pdbx_seq_one_letter_code
_entity_poly.pdbx_strand_id
1 'polypeptide(L)'
;MSNVSPIAWRMPCWGLRGSSSFLPNSDSVWTRIRPFYTFQRNNVHRPLISTFSSYLRPISPPRSISYLKCNNPRTKDCFPCLVVRSVQTKNASHFDTEKKQPVEDGVPVSSRPLSASEISSIFGPGEVSPALGNRILNVLQGRRLKGTLDLDLPADIVGTVRPRAIKAALNWLRRNRPVDEDAAVMARVEREELEEEERIARRIEKLGLDKPQSGFYGAELGQGNDIYGRSVLKDAREKNEAKFIAEEEKGRKEWMEGEAKDRERLHQQLKQNTGLQKYDEAAAVVDEARPRADPREHPFLAWVQKHHLRATSSDLDISNITTLRRILPALGVTIVSIALCCIFAESYKPPSHEDRLWPDVSPSKATMMAIISANIVVFCLWKAWPPSWRLLNRYFISVPLYPNAFSVVGSNFSHQQLKHLAVNMAILWFIGTKLHEEIGRGNFLAIYFGSGIFGSMVSLTSHVLMGRLTITSLGASGAIAGLLATYCTLHANDRLTLFFLPREWQETFSAPGYMFLAGIVAFEVFCLTTRYKSLKLDYWAHLGGYFSGVTSAALLLSRSHKPEARRGRRRRQQGDKDQDNWFKAAISKIFRN
;
A
#
# COMPACT_ATOMS: atom_id res chain seq x y z
N MET A 1 12.13 -17.35 -24.61
CA MET A 1 10.69 -17.20 -24.91
C MET A 1 10.30 -18.32 -25.86
N SER A 2 9.13 -18.97 -25.76
CA SER A 2 7.98 -18.74 -24.86
C SER A 2 7.22 -20.07 -24.59
N ASN A 3 6.15 -20.01 -23.79
CA ASN A 3 5.04 -20.97 -23.73
C ASN A 3 5.30 -22.37 -23.10
N VAL A 4 5.43 -22.44 -21.77
CA VAL A 4 5.02 -23.62 -20.98
C VAL A 4 4.18 -23.20 -19.77
N SER A 5 2.86 -23.14 -19.97
CA SER A 5 1.78 -23.10 -18.96
C SER A 5 0.45 -23.18 -19.71
N PRO A 6 -0.63 -23.79 -19.15
CA PRO A 6 -0.83 -24.11 -17.73
C PRO A 6 -1.23 -25.58 -17.45
N ILE A 7 -0.51 -26.24 -16.53
CA ILE A 7 -1.01 -27.45 -15.83
C ILE A 7 -0.96 -27.18 -14.32
N ALA A 8 -1.98 -26.49 -13.82
CA ALA A 8 -2.17 -26.18 -12.40
C ALA A 8 -3.67 -25.99 -12.03
N TRP A 9 -4.59 -26.59 -12.80
CA TRP A 9 -6.04 -26.50 -12.59
C TRP A 9 -6.62 -27.84 -12.14
N ARG A 10 -6.47 -28.17 -10.85
CA ARG A 10 -7.32 -29.08 -10.03
C ARG A 10 -6.70 -29.31 -8.65
N MET A 11 -7.12 -28.55 -7.64
CA MET A 11 -7.26 -29.02 -6.25
C MET A 11 -8.26 -28.11 -5.50
N PRO A 12 -9.48 -28.57 -5.20
CA PRO A 12 -10.39 -27.86 -4.31
C PRO A 12 -10.00 -28.12 -2.85
N CYS A 13 -9.91 -27.07 -2.04
CA CYS A 13 -9.76 -27.21 -0.59
C CYS A 13 -11.12 -27.63 0.02
N TRP A 14 -11.28 -28.91 0.35
CA TRP A 14 -12.34 -29.40 1.23
C TRP A 14 -11.74 -29.79 2.58
N GLY A 15 -12.40 -29.37 3.65
CA GLY A 15 -12.15 -29.84 5.00
C GLY A 15 -13.42 -30.47 5.57
N LEU A 16 -13.24 -31.62 6.22
CA LEU A 16 -14.14 -32.22 7.22
C LEU A 16 -15.64 -32.34 6.86
N ARG A 17 -16.03 -33.55 6.43
CA ARG A 17 -17.20 -34.26 6.96
C ARG A 17 -16.91 -35.75 7.06
N GLY A 18 -16.88 -36.28 8.28
CA GLY A 18 -17.11 -37.69 8.52
C GLY A 18 -18.63 -37.97 8.54
N SER A 19 -19.03 -39.10 7.97
CA SER A 19 -20.36 -39.70 8.14
C SER A 19 -20.28 -41.16 7.71
N SER A 20 -20.35 -42.08 8.67
CA SER A 20 -20.09 -43.51 8.51
C SER A 20 -21.33 -44.32 8.15
N SER A 21 -21.24 -45.24 7.18
CA SER A 21 -22.18 -46.37 7.00
C SER A 21 -21.61 -47.48 6.08
N PHE A 22 -21.24 -48.63 6.66
CA PHE A 22 -21.28 -50.01 6.13
C PHE A 22 -20.55 -50.46 4.81
N LEU A 23 -20.37 -51.79 4.75
CA LEU A 23 -19.57 -52.66 3.84
C LEU A 23 -20.41 -53.23 2.67
N PRO A 24 -19.96 -54.16 1.76
CA PRO A 24 -18.66 -54.88 1.63
C PRO A 24 -18.04 -55.00 0.20
N ASN A 25 -16.91 -55.73 0.11
CA ASN A 25 -16.14 -56.31 -1.01
C ASN A 25 -16.69 -56.40 -2.46
N SER A 26 -15.77 -56.30 -3.43
CA SER A 26 -15.46 -57.39 -4.39
C SER A 26 -14.06 -57.20 -5.03
N ASP A 27 -13.48 -58.27 -5.61
CA ASP A 27 -12.05 -58.38 -5.93
C ASP A 27 -11.68 -58.34 -7.43
N SER A 28 -10.43 -57.91 -7.70
CA SER A 28 -9.47 -58.52 -8.66
C SER A 28 -9.50 -58.26 -10.20
N VAL A 29 -8.42 -58.75 -10.85
CA VAL A 29 -8.14 -59.02 -12.29
C VAL A 29 -7.66 -57.90 -13.24
N TRP A 30 -6.37 -57.57 -13.11
CA TRP A 30 -5.28 -57.78 -14.12
C TRP A 30 -5.54 -57.82 -15.66
N THR A 31 -4.60 -57.18 -16.40
CA THR A 31 -4.20 -57.39 -17.83
C THR A 31 -5.12 -56.83 -18.94
N ARG A 32 -4.66 -56.64 -20.19
CA ARG A 32 -3.37 -57.00 -20.86
C ARG A 32 -2.88 -55.93 -21.87
N ILE A 33 -1.60 -56.01 -22.26
CA ILE A 33 -0.90 -55.15 -23.24
C ILE A 33 -0.69 -55.93 -24.55
N ARG A 34 -0.79 -55.30 -25.75
CA ARG A 34 0.18 -55.29 -26.89
C ARG A 34 -0.39 -54.81 -28.25
N PRO A 35 0.45 -54.41 -29.24
CA PRO A 35 0.10 -53.34 -30.21
C PRO A 35 0.48 -53.65 -31.71
N PHE A 36 0.74 -52.60 -32.51
CA PHE A 36 1.06 -52.54 -33.96
C PHE A 36 -0.18 -52.74 -34.89
N TYR A 37 -0.30 -52.08 -36.05
CA TYR A 37 0.71 -51.76 -37.08
C TYR A 37 0.62 -50.35 -37.72
N THR A 38 1.59 -50.04 -38.59
CA THR A 38 1.72 -48.80 -39.39
C THR A 38 1.26 -48.97 -40.85
N PHE A 39 0.85 -47.88 -41.51
CA PHE A 39 0.90 -47.74 -42.98
C PHE A 39 1.21 -46.29 -43.42
N GLN A 40 1.50 -46.06 -44.70
CA GLN A 40 2.38 -44.97 -45.15
C GLN A 40 1.92 -44.29 -46.47
N ARG A 41 2.21 -42.97 -46.61
CA ARG A 41 2.13 -42.15 -47.85
C ARG A 41 0.71 -41.91 -48.43
N ASN A 42 0.44 -40.89 -49.26
CA ASN A 42 1.32 -40.05 -50.11
C ASN A 42 0.75 -38.62 -50.37
N ASN A 43 1.53 -37.77 -51.07
CA ASN A 43 1.20 -36.45 -51.69
C ASN A 43 0.91 -35.27 -50.71
N VAL A 44 1.62 -34.12 -50.67
CA VAL A 44 2.24 -33.21 -51.68
C VAL A 44 1.16 -32.48 -52.51
N HIS A 45 1.05 -31.14 -52.62
CA HIS A 45 1.92 -29.98 -52.27
C HIS A 45 1.01 -28.80 -51.75
N ARG A 46 1.39 -27.55 -51.40
CA ARG A 46 2.64 -26.73 -51.42
C ARG A 46 2.70 -25.90 -50.09
N PRO A 47 2.98 -24.56 -49.93
CA PRO A 47 3.43 -23.46 -50.80
C PRO A 47 4.78 -22.79 -50.37
N LEU A 48 4.94 -21.53 -50.78
CA LEU A 48 5.96 -20.46 -50.58
C LEU A 48 6.63 -20.38 -49.17
N ILE A 49 7.95 -20.15 -48.99
CA ILE A 49 8.84 -19.03 -49.43
C ILE A 49 8.51 -17.72 -48.67
N SER A 50 9.42 -17.00 -47.99
CA SER A 50 10.90 -17.09 -47.86
C SER A 50 11.47 -16.72 -46.47
N THR A 51 12.73 -17.10 -46.26
CA THR A 51 13.69 -16.66 -45.24
C THR A 51 13.73 -15.14 -44.95
N PHE A 52 14.09 -14.78 -43.71
CA PHE A 52 15.28 -13.93 -43.47
C PHE A 52 15.93 -14.27 -42.12
N SER A 53 17.25 -14.06 -41.99
CA SER A 53 18.05 -14.49 -40.84
C SER A 53 18.81 -13.33 -40.18
N SER A 54 19.00 -13.47 -38.86
CA SER A 54 20.14 -12.97 -38.07
C SER A 54 20.71 -11.56 -38.37
N TYR A 55 20.48 -10.61 -37.45
CA TYR A 55 21.57 -9.78 -36.90
C TYR A 55 21.26 -9.37 -35.46
N LEU A 56 22.16 -9.73 -34.54
CA LEU A 56 22.23 -9.17 -33.18
C LEU A 56 23.43 -8.22 -33.11
N ARG A 57 23.29 -7.09 -32.40
CA ARG A 57 24.41 -6.23 -31.99
C ARG A 57 24.25 -5.76 -30.54
N PRO A 58 25.34 -5.49 -29.80
CA PRO A 58 25.27 -5.11 -28.39
C PRO A 58 24.92 -3.62 -28.19
N ILE A 59 24.41 -3.30 -27.00
CA ILE A 59 24.15 -1.92 -26.56
C ILE A 59 25.46 -1.29 -26.05
N SER A 60 25.68 -0.01 -26.35
CA SER A 60 26.79 0.82 -25.83
C SER A 60 26.24 2.04 -25.08
N PRO A 61 26.97 2.60 -24.09
CA PRO A 61 26.46 3.66 -23.23
C PRO A 61 26.41 5.03 -23.92
N PRO A 62 25.51 5.94 -23.50
CA PRO A 62 25.39 7.27 -24.07
C PRO A 62 26.57 8.18 -23.67
N ARG A 63 27.06 8.97 -24.64
CA ARG A 63 28.01 10.07 -24.41
C ARG A 63 27.29 11.40 -24.19
N SER A 64 28.01 12.34 -23.57
CA SER A 64 27.71 13.76 -23.36
C SER A 64 26.67 14.42 -24.27
N ILE A 65 25.68 15.09 -23.66
CA ILE A 65 24.86 16.10 -24.34
C ILE A 65 25.63 17.42 -24.38
N SER A 66 25.72 18.03 -25.56
CA SER A 66 26.39 19.32 -25.78
C SER A 66 25.57 20.52 -25.28
N TYR A 67 26.26 21.60 -24.91
CA TYR A 67 25.64 22.86 -24.49
C TYR A 67 24.70 23.44 -25.56
N LEU A 68 23.46 23.75 -25.17
CA LEU A 68 22.63 24.75 -25.84
C LEU A 68 22.28 25.86 -24.85
N LYS A 69 22.36 27.11 -25.34
CA LYS A 69 22.44 28.32 -24.50
C LYS A 69 21.43 29.35 -25.02
N CYS A 70 20.31 29.50 -24.33
CA CYS A 70 19.27 30.49 -24.65
C CYS A 70 19.03 31.43 -23.47
N ASN A 71 18.96 32.73 -23.75
CA ASN A 71 18.70 33.77 -22.76
C ASN A 71 17.26 34.29 -22.88
N ASN A 72 16.46 34.26 -21.81
CA ASN A 72 15.85 35.48 -21.23
C ASN A 72 15.09 35.19 -19.91
N PRO A 73 14.85 36.20 -19.05
CA PRO A 73 14.15 36.05 -17.77
C PRO A 73 12.68 36.51 -17.80
N ARG A 74 11.97 36.32 -16.67
CA ARG A 74 10.52 36.51 -16.41
C ARG A 74 9.72 35.33 -17.01
N THR A 75 8.85 34.63 -16.28
CA THR A 75 7.92 35.06 -15.21
C THR A 75 8.15 34.39 -13.84
N LYS A 76 7.30 34.70 -12.86
CA LYS A 76 7.22 34.04 -11.54
C LYS A 76 6.15 32.93 -11.52
N ASP A 77 6.12 32.25 -10.36
CA ASP A 77 5.06 31.44 -9.78
C ASP A 77 5.05 29.94 -10.17
N CYS A 78 4.73 29.11 -9.17
CA CYS A 78 5.28 27.76 -9.07
C CYS A 78 4.23 26.65 -9.26
N PHE A 79 4.58 25.62 -10.04
CA PHE A 79 3.92 24.31 -10.01
C PHE A 79 4.85 23.25 -9.41
N PRO A 80 4.38 22.41 -8.46
CA PRO A 80 5.18 21.32 -7.91
C PRO A 80 5.16 20.11 -8.85
N CYS A 81 6.22 19.90 -9.63
CA CYS A 81 6.32 18.73 -10.49
C CYS A 81 6.72 17.46 -9.70
N LEU A 82 6.06 16.33 -9.99
CA LEU A 82 6.26 15.06 -9.30
C LEU A 82 7.65 14.44 -9.60
N VAL A 83 8.55 14.49 -8.61
CA VAL A 83 9.82 13.76 -8.67
C VAL A 83 9.56 12.26 -8.49
N VAL A 84 9.92 11.47 -9.50
CA VAL A 84 9.96 10.01 -9.42
C VAL A 84 10.94 9.61 -8.32
N ARG A 85 10.47 8.90 -7.29
CA ARG A 85 11.33 8.31 -6.25
C ARG A 85 12.17 7.18 -6.83
N SER A 86 13.37 7.51 -7.33
CA SER A 86 14.46 6.54 -7.40
C SER A 86 14.77 6.04 -5.98
N VAL A 87 14.96 4.73 -5.81
CA VAL A 87 15.30 4.15 -4.50
C VAL A 87 16.77 4.44 -4.21
N GLN A 88 17.05 5.58 -3.57
CA GLN A 88 18.33 5.79 -2.91
C GLN A 88 18.43 4.81 -1.72
N THR A 89 19.45 3.97 -1.76
CA THR A 89 19.84 3.11 -0.65
C THR A 89 20.20 3.96 0.56
N LYS A 90 19.72 3.58 1.75
CA LYS A 90 20.01 4.29 3.00
C LYS A 90 21.48 4.11 3.40
N ASN A 91 22.36 4.98 2.91
CA ASN A 91 23.52 5.36 3.71
C ASN A 91 23.01 6.05 4.98
N ALA A 92 23.60 5.74 6.13
CA ALA A 92 23.13 6.25 7.41
C ALA A 92 23.42 7.75 7.50
N SER A 93 22.38 8.58 7.32
CA SER A 93 22.45 9.99 7.70
C SER A 93 22.65 10.08 9.21
N HIS A 94 23.87 10.40 9.62
CA HIS A 94 24.09 10.96 10.96
C HIS A 94 23.16 12.15 11.14
N PHE A 95 22.67 12.35 12.36
CA PHE A 95 21.86 13.51 12.70
C PHE A 95 22.78 14.72 12.89
N ASP A 96 23.41 15.15 11.80
CA ASP A 96 24.14 16.41 11.74
C ASP A 96 23.12 17.54 11.92
N THR A 97 23.05 18.03 13.16
CA THR A 97 22.62 19.39 13.49
C THR A 97 23.18 20.36 12.46
N GLU A 98 22.40 21.36 12.03
CA GLU A 98 22.87 22.40 11.10
C GLU A 98 24.04 23.20 11.70
N LYS A 99 25.25 22.65 11.56
CA LYS A 99 26.51 23.34 11.75
C LYS A 99 26.61 24.36 10.62
N LYS A 100 26.00 25.51 10.87
CA LYS A 100 26.21 26.77 10.15
C LYS A 100 27.69 26.84 9.75
N GLN A 101 27.96 26.72 8.46
CA GLN A 101 29.33 26.47 7.97
C GLN A 101 30.28 27.50 8.57
N PRO A 102 31.46 27.08 9.10
CA PRO A 102 32.41 28.01 9.67
C PRO A 102 32.77 29.06 8.61
N VAL A 103 32.74 30.33 8.99
CA VAL A 103 32.94 31.44 8.06
C VAL A 103 34.35 31.33 7.50
N GLU A 104 34.47 31.07 6.19
CA GLU A 104 35.76 31.09 5.53
C GLU A 104 36.20 32.56 5.40
N ASP A 105 37.19 32.97 6.19
CA ASP A 105 37.76 34.33 6.17
C ASP A 105 38.86 34.51 5.12
N GLY A 106 39.40 33.40 4.60
CA GLY A 106 40.40 33.37 3.54
C GLY A 106 41.83 33.68 4.00
N VAL A 107 42.64 34.24 3.10
CA VAL A 107 44.01 34.70 3.37
C VAL A 107 44.11 36.20 3.00
N PRO A 108 44.55 37.09 3.90
CA PRO A 108 44.57 38.53 3.64
C PRO A 108 45.49 38.90 2.47
N VAL A 109 44.93 39.59 1.47
CA VAL A 109 45.67 39.97 0.24
C VAL A 109 46.64 41.14 0.48
N SER A 110 46.44 41.91 1.54
CA SER A 110 47.25 43.06 1.97
C SER A 110 47.24 43.16 3.50
N SER A 111 48.24 43.84 4.07
CA SER A 111 48.33 44.12 5.52
C SER A 111 47.30 45.14 6.01
N ARG A 112 46.62 45.84 5.10
CA ARG A 112 45.47 46.71 5.36
C ARG A 112 44.38 46.42 4.32
N PRO A 113 43.08 46.49 4.68
CA PRO A 113 42.00 46.32 3.72
C PRO A 113 42.06 47.41 2.64
N LEU A 114 41.75 47.04 1.40
CA LEU A 114 41.66 47.94 0.26
C LEU A 114 40.53 48.95 0.46
N SER A 115 40.78 50.20 0.07
CA SER A 115 39.83 51.31 0.18
C SER A 115 38.62 51.16 -0.76
N ALA A 116 37.58 51.95 -0.51
CA ALA A 116 36.36 51.91 -1.31
C ALA A 116 36.59 52.26 -2.80
N SER A 117 37.56 53.11 -3.12
CA SER A 117 37.93 53.45 -4.51
C SER A 117 38.68 52.29 -5.19
N GLU A 118 39.58 51.61 -4.49
CA GLU A 118 40.28 50.42 -5.00
C GLU A 118 39.32 49.25 -5.22
N ILE A 119 38.41 48.97 -4.28
CA ILE A 119 37.35 47.96 -4.48
C ILE A 119 36.46 48.34 -5.67
N SER A 120 36.12 49.62 -5.83
CA SER A 120 35.32 50.10 -6.98
C SER A 120 36.04 49.98 -8.33
N SER A 121 37.38 50.05 -8.37
CA SER A 121 38.14 49.85 -9.61
C SER A 121 38.32 48.36 -9.98
N ILE A 122 38.27 47.47 -8.98
CA ILE A 122 38.35 46.00 -9.16
C ILE A 122 37.00 45.41 -9.60
N PHE A 123 35.93 45.78 -8.90
CA PHE A 123 34.59 45.18 -9.07
C PHE A 123 33.64 46.01 -9.96
N GLY A 124 33.95 47.29 -10.17
CA GLY A 124 33.04 48.25 -10.80
C GLY A 124 32.28 49.09 -9.77
N PRO A 125 31.88 50.34 -10.12
CA PRO A 125 31.25 51.26 -9.19
C PRO A 125 29.88 50.72 -8.73
N GLY A 126 29.77 50.48 -7.42
CA GLY A 126 28.53 50.07 -6.76
C GLY A 126 28.13 48.58 -6.90
N GLU A 127 28.96 47.70 -7.51
CA GLU A 127 28.59 46.28 -7.64
C GLU A 127 28.85 45.45 -6.36
N VAL A 128 29.78 45.85 -5.49
CA VAL A 128 30.09 45.16 -4.22
C VAL A 128 30.45 46.18 -3.12
N SER A 129 30.09 45.93 -1.86
CA SER A 129 30.48 46.80 -0.72
C SER A 129 31.96 46.63 -0.35
N PRO A 130 32.66 47.64 0.21
CA PRO A 130 34.09 47.56 0.51
C PRO A 130 34.50 46.39 1.41
N ALA A 131 33.68 46.07 2.43
CA ALA A 131 33.93 44.94 3.32
C ALA A 131 33.77 43.58 2.60
N LEU A 132 32.71 43.42 1.81
CA LEU A 132 32.45 42.18 1.07
C LEU A 132 33.47 41.98 -0.06
N GLY A 133 33.88 43.04 -0.74
CA GLY A 133 34.92 43.00 -1.78
C GLY A 133 36.27 42.56 -1.23
N ASN A 134 36.68 43.09 -0.08
CA ASN A 134 37.88 42.63 0.64
C ASN A 134 37.78 41.16 1.05
N ARG A 135 36.63 40.72 1.63
CA ARG A 135 36.44 39.31 2.00
C ARG A 135 36.48 38.37 0.78
N ILE A 136 35.85 38.75 -0.34
CA ILE A 136 35.88 37.96 -1.58
C ILE A 136 37.31 37.81 -2.09
N LEU A 137 38.11 38.88 -2.09
CA LEU A 137 39.51 38.82 -2.48
C LEU A 137 40.33 37.90 -1.55
N ASN A 138 40.10 37.97 -0.23
CA ASN A 138 40.77 37.11 0.74
C ASN A 138 40.39 35.61 0.59
N VAL A 139 39.10 35.30 0.44
CA VAL A 139 38.62 33.92 0.26
C VAL A 139 39.15 33.33 -1.05
N LEU A 140 39.07 34.08 -2.16
CA LEU A 140 39.61 33.63 -3.44
C LEU A 140 41.13 33.43 -3.37
N GLN A 141 41.88 34.33 -2.73
CA GLN A 141 43.33 34.16 -2.56
C GLN A 141 43.67 32.95 -1.69
N GLY A 142 42.91 32.69 -0.62
CA GLY A 142 43.07 31.51 0.22
C GLY A 142 42.80 30.21 -0.55
N ARG A 143 41.80 30.18 -1.44
CA ARG A 143 41.48 29.01 -2.27
C ARG A 143 42.46 28.78 -3.42
N ARG A 144 42.99 29.86 -4.04
CA ARG A 144 44.10 29.79 -5.00
C ARG A 144 45.33 29.13 -4.39
N LEU A 145 45.70 29.50 -3.17
CA LEU A 145 46.84 28.92 -2.44
C LEU A 145 46.61 27.48 -1.96
N LYS A 146 45.36 27.02 -1.85
CA LYS A 146 44.98 25.68 -1.39
C LYS A 146 44.67 24.68 -2.51
N GLY A 147 44.57 25.13 -3.76
CA GLY A 147 44.06 24.29 -4.86
C GLY A 147 42.57 23.96 -4.74
N THR A 148 41.76 24.85 -4.15
CA THR A 148 40.32 24.64 -3.87
C THR A 148 39.40 25.63 -4.59
N LEU A 149 39.83 26.12 -5.75
CA LEU A 149 39.07 27.07 -6.59
C LEU A 149 37.95 26.41 -7.42
N ASP A 150 38.00 25.08 -7.53
CA ASP A 150 37.02 24.15 -8.07
C ASP A 150 35.78 23.98 -7.16
N LEU A 151 35.94 24.13 -5.85
CA LEU A 151 34.88 23.92 -4.87
C LEU A 151 33.92 25.12 -4.79
N ASP A 152 32.65 24.85 -4.44
CA ASP A 152 31.63 25.89 -4.23
C ASP A 152 32.09 26.94 -3.19
N LEU A 153 31.92 28.22 -3.55
CA LEU A 153 32.24 29.35 -2.67
C LEU A 153 31.22 29.45 -1.51
N PRO A 154 31.60 30.09 -0.38
CA PRO A 154 30.68 30.29 0.74
C PRO A 154 29.33 30.88 0.30
N ALA A 155 28.23 30.34 0.84
CA ALA A 155 26.88 30.64 0.38
C ALA A 155 26.52 32.14 0.46
N ASP A 156 27.15 32.90 1.36
CA ASP A 156 26.97 34.34 1.50
C ASP A 156 27.68 35.16 0.39
N ILE A 157 28.70 34.60 -0.26
CA ILE A 157 29.28 35.16 -1.49
C ILE A 157 28.40 34.79 -2.69
N VAL A 158 28.05 33.51 -2.84
CA VAL A 158 27.32 32.99 -4.00
C VAL A 158 25.90 33.56 -4.10
N GLY A 159 25.21 33.73 -2.97
CA GLY A 159 23.86 34.30 -2.93
C GLY A 159 23.81 35.82 -3.12
N THR A 160 24.93 36.54 -2.94
CA THR A 160 24.96 38.01 -2.95
C THR A 160 25.66 38.60 -4.18
N VAL A 161 26.68 37.94 -4.74
CA VAL A 161 27.56 38.54 -5.75
C VAL A 161 27.52 37.79 -7.09
N ARG A 162 27.42 38.55 -8.18
CA ARG A 162 27.30 37.99 -9.54
C ARG A 162 28.61 37.29 -9.96
N PRO A 163 28.55 36.19 -10.75
CA PRO A 163 29.75 35.51 -11.27
C PRO A 163 30.72 36.41 -12.05
N ARG A 164 30.24 37.51 -12.65
CA ARG A 164 31.09 38.52 -13.33
C ARG A 164 32.06 39.20 -12.35
N ALA A 165 31.58 39.59 -11.18
CA ALA A 165 32.36 40.24 -10.13
C ALA A 165 33.41 39.28 -9.53
N ILE A 166 33.05 38.00 -9.33
CA ILE A 166 33.99 36.95 -8.90
C ILE A 166 35.10 36.75 -9.95
N LYS A 167 34.76 36.72 -11.25
CA LYS A 167 35.75 36.65 -12.33
C LYS A 167 36.63 37.90 -12.42
N ALA A 168 36.11 39.09 -12.12
CA ALA A 168 36.89 40.33 -12.06
C ALA A 168 37.91 40.28 -10.91
N ALA A 169 37.50 39.84 -9.72
CA ALA A 169 38.37 39.62 -8.57
C ALA A 169 39.49 38.62 -8.88
N LEU A 170 39.18 37.46 -9.48
CA LEU A 170 40.20 36.48 -9.89
C LEU A 170 41.18 37.03 -10.94
N ASN A 171 40.70 37.76 -11.93
CA ASN A 171 41.56 38.40 -12.93
C ASN A 171 42.49 39.46 -12.31
N TRP A 172 42.02 40.20 -11.31
CA TRP A 172 42.84 41.17 -10.58
C TRP A 172 43.85 40.47 -9.67
N LEU A 173 43.44 39.43 -8.93
CA LEU A 173 44.35 38.61 -8.11
C LEU A 173 45.46 37.99 -8.95
N ARG A 174 45.14 37.38 -10.11
CA ARG A 174 46.14 36.79 -11.01
C ARG A 174 47.17 37.80 -11.55
N ARG A 175 46.78 39.07 -11.73
CA ARG A 175 47.68 40.15 -12.18
C ARG A 175 48.57 40.71 -11.07
N ASN A 176 48.04 40.89 -9.86
CA ASN A 176 48.74 41.57 -8.76
C ASN A 176 49.39 40.60 -7.76
N ARG A 177 48.97 39.33 -7.76
CA ARG A 177 49.48 38.22 -6.94
C ARG A 177 49.59 36.96 -7.83
N PRO A 178 50.61 36.87 -8.70
CA PRO A 178 50.89 35.62 -9.40
C PRO A 178 51.09 34.50 -8.38
N VAL A 179 50.42 33.37 -8.62
CA VAL A 179 50.47 32.13 -7.84
C VAL A 179 50.33 31.03 -8.88
N ASP A 180 51.11 29.97 -8.75
CA ASP A 180 50.92 28.75 -9.52
C ASP A 180 49.70 28.00 -8.95
N GLU A 181 48.55 28.22 -9.58
CA GLU A 181 47.27 27.61 -9.18
C GLU A 181 47.25 26.11 -9.53
N ASP A 182 47.98 25.68 -10.55
CA ASP A 182 48.02 24.30 -11.01
C ASP A 182 48.91 23.46 -10.08
N ALA A 183 50.08 23.98 -9.67
CA ALA A 183 50.91 23.35 -8.64
C ALA A 183 50.19 23.28 -7.28
N ALA A 184 49.38 24.28 -6.92
CA ALA A 184 48.57 24.25 -5.70
C ALA A 184 47.46 23.18 -5.74
N VAL A 185 46.90 22.90 -6.92
CA VAL A 185 45.97 21.78 -7.15
C VAL A 185 46.71 20.44 -7.09
N MET A 186 47.85 20.29 -7.76
CA MET A 186 48.62 19.02 -7.72
C MET A 186 49.04 18.66 -6.30
N ALA A 187 49.59 19.61 -5.53
CA ALA A 187 49.97 19.40 -4.14
C ALA A 187 48.76 19.13 -3.21
N ARG A 188 47.53 19.46 -3.64
CA ARG A 188 46.30 19.04 -2.94
C ARG A 188 45.93 17.60 -3.29
N VAL A 189 45.93 17.24 -4.57
CA VAL A 189 45.63 15.88 -5.05
C VAL A 189 46.57 14.86 -4.41
N GLU A 190 47.88 15.13 -4.39
CA GLU A 190 48.89 14.26 -3.78
C GLU A 190 48.60 13.97 -2.28
N ARG A 191 48.13 14.96 -1.52
CA ARG A 191 47.71 14.77 -0.12
C ARG A 191 46.40 13.98 -0.01
N GLU A 192 45.41 14.28 -0.85
CA GLU A 192 44.13 13.56 -0.86
C GLU A 192 44.32 12.09 -1.25
N GLU A 193 45.24 11.79 -2.19
CA GLU A 193 45.62 10.42 -2.58
C GLU A 193 46.32 9.69 -1.43
N LEU A 194 47.33 10.29 -0.79
CA LEU A 194 48.01 9.70 0.38
C LEU A 194 47.04 9.46 1.56
N GLU A 195 46.11 10.39 1.84
CA GLU A 195 45.10 10.21 2.88
C GLU A 195 44.12 9.06 2.58
N GLU A 196 43.79 8.80 1.31
CA GLU A 196 43.01 7.64 0.91
C GLU A 196 43.84 6.35 0.93
N GLU A 197 45.11 6.36 0.52
CA GLU A 197 46.01 5.21 0.61
C GLU A 197 46.20 4.75 2.06
N GLU A 198 46.50 5.65 3.00
CA GLU A 198 46.55 5.33 4.42
C GLU A 198 45.22 4.79 4.95
N ARG A 199 44.09 5.30 4.44
CA ARG A 199 42.75 4.88 4.86
C ARG A 199 42.39 3.51 4.31
N ILE A 200 42.86 3.17 3.11
CA ILE A 200 42.79 1.85 2.50
C ILE A 200 43.67 0.88 3.28
N ALA A 201 44.93 1.23 3.57
CA ALA A 201 45.86 0.41 4.36
C ALA A 201 45.28 0.06 5.75
N ARG A 202 44.88 1.08 6.53
CA ARG A 202 44.20 0.90 7.83
C ARG A 202 42.92 0.06 7.75
N ARG A 203 42.22 0.08 6.60
CA ARG A 203 41.03 -0.74 6.36
C ARG A 203 41.38 -2.19 6.02
N ILE A 204 42.44 -2.44 5.26
CA ILE A 204 42.96 -3.78 4.94
C ILE A 204 43.44 -4.47 6.22
N GLU A 205 44.22 -3.76 7.05
CA GLU A 205 44.65 -4.18 8.39
C GLU A 205 43.45 -4.51 9.29
N LYS A 206 42.50 -3.58 9.45
CA LYS A 206 41.30 -3.76 10.28
C LYS A 206 40.39 -4.92 9.82
N LEU A 207 40.43 -5.28 8.54
CA LEU A 207 39.71 -6.44 8.01
C LEU A 207 40.50 -7.76 8.14
N GLY A 208 41.74 -7.72 8.64
CA GLY A 208 42.63 -8.89 8.74
C GLY A 208 43.01 -9.48 7.38
N LEU A 209 42.98 -8.64 6.33
CA LEU A 209 43.28 -9.02 4.95
C LEU A 209 44.79 -8.98 4.68
N ASP A 210 45.50 -8.06 5.33
CA ASP A 210 46.96 -8.12 5.38
C ASP A 210 47.38 -9.23 6.35
N LYS A 211 48.20 -10.13 5.85
CA LYS A 211 48.94 -11.13 6.63
C LYS A 211 50.31 -11.23 5.98
N PRO A 212 51.42 -11.06 6.72
CA PRO A 212 52.74 -11.24 6.15
C PRO A 212 52.86 -12.67 5.61
N GLN A 213 53.06 -12.79 4.30
CA GLN A 213 53.21 -14.08 3.64
C GLN A 213 54.48 -14.75 4.16
N SER A 214 54.32 -15.73 5.04
CA SER A 214 55.42 -16.32 5.81
C SER A 214 56.25 -17.25 4.93
N GLY A 215 57.13 -16.68 4.12
CA GLY A 215 57.98 -17.35 3.14
C GLY A 215 59.10 -18.21 3.72
N PHE A 216 58.83 -18.97 4.80
CA PHE A 216 59.72 -20.01 5.27
C PHE A 216 59.54 -21.29 4.44
N TYR A 217 60.63 -22.01 4.24
CA TYR A 217 60.64 -23.27 3.51
C TYR A 217 59.77 -24.31 4.24
N GLY A 218 58.69 -24.79 3.59
CA GLY A 218 57.72 -25.71 4.19
C GLY A 218 56.41 -25.08 4.68
N ALA A 219 56.13 -23.80 4.41
CA ALA A 219 54.80 -23.21 4.63
C ALA A 219 53.71 -23.91 3.80
N GLU A 220 52.45 -23.92 4.29
CA GLU A 220 51.31 -24.49 3.54
C GLU A 220 51.08 -23.74 2.22
N LEU A 221 51.35 -24.42 1.10
CA LEU A 221 51.02 -23.93 -0.24
C LEU A 221 49.50 -23.82 -0.44
N GLY A 222 49.10 -22.99 -1.40
CA GLY A 222 47.68 -22.89 -1.77
C GLY A 222 47.16 -24.17 -2.45
N GLN A 223 45.83 -24.24 -2.62
CA GLN A 223 45.20 -25.36 -3.33
C GLN A 223 45.78 -25.50 -4.75
N GLY A 224 46.49 -26.60 -5.03
CA GLY A 224 47.13 -26.83 -6.33
C GLY A 224 48.62 -26.45 -6.41
N ASN A 225 49.32 -26.34 -5.28
CA ASN A 225 50.70 -25.85 -5.18
C ASN A 225 50.87 -24.36 -5.59
N ASP A 226 49.84 -23.55 -5.37
CA ASP A 226 49.92 -22.10 -5.57
C ASP A 226 51.01 -21.48 -4.67
N ILE A 227 52.02 -20.90 -5.32
CA ILE A 227 53.20 -20.23 -4.70
C ILE A 227 52.77 -19.07 -3.78
N TYR A 228 51.60 -18.47 -4.05
CA TYR A 228 51.03 -17.37 -3.29
C TYR A 228 50.26 -17.80 -2.03
N GLY A 229 50.25 -19.11 -1.70
CA GLY A 229 49.58 -19.62 -0.50
C GLY A 229 48.05 -19.58 -0.60
N ARG A 230 47.37 -19.61 0.56
CA ARG A 230 45.90 -19.64 0.64
C ARG A 230 45.30 -18.24 0.81
N SER A 231 44.45 -17.82 -0.14
CA SER A 231 43.84 -16.48 -0.14
C SER A 231 42.89 -16.25 1.04
N VAL A 232 43.17 -15.23 1.87
CA VAL A 232 42.35 -14.82 3.03
C VAL A 232 40.90 -14.49 2.64
N LEU A 233 40.69 -13.91 1.44
CA LEU A 233 39.35 -13.60 0.92
C LEU A 233 38.55 -14.86 0.55
N LYS A 234 39.23 -15.91 0.07
CA LYS A 234 38.60 -17.21 -0.22
C LYS A 234 38.25 -17.92 1.09
N ASP A 235 39.17 -17.95 2.05
CA ASP A 235 38.93 -18.42 3.42
C ASP A 235 37.73 -17.75 4.09
N ALA A 236 37.63 -16.42 3.99
CA ALA A 236 36.52 -15.65 4.55
C ALA A 236 35.20 -15.98 3.86
N ARG A 237 35.22 -16.23 2.54
CA ARG A 237 34.05 -16.68 1.78
C ARG A 237 33.63 -18.09 2.19
N GLU A 238 34.52 -19.07 2.16
CA GLU A 238 34.26 -20.46 2.55
C GLU A 238 33.70 -20.54 3.99
N LYS A 239 34.26 -19.75 4.92
CA LYS A 239 33.76 -19.65 6.31
C LYS A 239 32.37 -19.01 6.41
N ASN A 240 32.03 -18.05 5.54
CA ASN A 240 30.70 -17.44 5.52
C ASN A 240 29.66 -18.31 4.81
N GLU A 241 30.03 -19.02 3.76
CA GLU A 241 29.20 -20.03 3.09
C GLU A 241 28.91 -21.21 4.03
N ALA A 242 29.92 -21.71 4.75
CA ALA A 242 29.75 -22.76 5.77
C ALA A 242 28.83 -22.31 6.92
N LYS A 243 28.95 -21.06 7.39
CA LYS A 243 28.02 -20.48 8.38
C LYS A 243 26.60 -20.40 7.84
N PHE A 244 26.41 -19.91 6.61
CA PHE A 244 25.11 -19.79 5.98
C PHE A 244 24.42 -21.16 5.84
N ILE A 245 25.15 -22.17 5.36
CA ILE A 245 24.64 -23.55 5.24
C ILE A 245 24.29 -24.14 6.63
N ALA A 246 25.09 -23.85 7.66
CA ALA A 246 24.81 -24.28 9.04
C ALA A 246 23.57 -23.57 9.64
N GLU A 247 23.38 -22.28 9.36
CA GLU A 247 22.19 -21.52 9.76
C GLU A 247 20.93 -22.01 9.02
N GLU A 248 21.01 -22.28 7.72
CA GLU A 248 19.92 -22.90 6.96
C GLU A 248 19.57 -24.30 7.48
N GLU A 249 20.57 -25.14 7.76
CA GLU A 249 20.30 -26.48 8.28
C GLU A 249 19.76 -26.45 9.72
N LYS A 250 20.21 -25.50 10.54
CA LYS A 250 19.62 -25.26 11.87
C LYS A 250 18.16 -24.84 11.74
N GLY A 251 17.85 -23.89 10.86
CA GLY A 251 16.49 -23.45 10.58
C GLY A 251 15.60 -24.56 10.00
N ARG A 252 16.18 -25.51 9.24
CA ARG A 252 15.51 -26.73 8.76
C ARG A 252 15.20 -27.68 9.91
N LYS A 253 16.16 -27.93 10.82
CA LYS A 253 15.97 -28.78 12.01
C LYS A 253 14.88 -28.20 12.93
N GLU A 254 14.97 -26.91 13.26
CA GLU A 254 13.94 -26.18 14.03
C GLU A 254 12.55 -26.25 13.38
N TRP A 255 12.48 -26.20 12.04
CA TRP A 255 11.22 -26.33 11.29
C TRP A 255 10.60 -27.73 11.40
N MET A 256 11.40 -28.80 11.30
CA MET A 256 10.91 -30.17 11.42
C MET A 256 10.56 -30.54 12.87
N GLU A 257 11.44 -30.22 13.83
CA GLU A 257 11.19 -30.40 15.27
C GLU A 257 9.93 -29.68 15.76
N GLY A 258 9.61 -28.54 15.14
CA GLY A 258 8.40 -27.78 15.47
C GLY A 258 7.10 -28.53 15.19
N GLU A 259 7.08 -29.56 14.34
CA GLU A 259 5.89 -30.41 14.18
C GLU A 259 5.66 -31.29 15.40
N ALA A 260 6.71 -31.94 15.92
CA ALA A 260 6.63 -32.74 17.14
C ALA A 260 6.18 -31.88 18.33
N LYS A 261 6.75 -30.67 18.47
CA LYS A 261 6.38 -29.70 19.52
C LYS A 261 4.92 -29.23 19.42
N ASP A 262 4.37 -29.10 18.21
CA ASP A 262 2.94 -28.81 18.01
C ASP A 262 2.04 -30.00 18.38
N ARG A 263 2.41 -31.23 17.97
CA ARG A 263 1.70 -32.48 18.34
C ARG A 263 1.70 -32.69 19.86
N GLU A 264 2.85 -32.53 20.51
CA GLU A 264 2.99 -32.61 21.98
C GLU A 264 2.10 -31.58 22.70
N ARG A 265 2.12 -30.31 22.24
CA ARG A 265 1.25 -29.24 22.78
C ARG A 265 -0.23 -29.61 22.64
N LEU A 266 -0.63 -30.20 21.52
CA LEU A 266 -2.02 -30.60 21.26
C LEU A 266 -2.43 -31.82 22.12
N HIS A 267 -1.58 -32.83 22.29
CA HIS A 267 -1.82 -33.93 23.23
C HIS A 267 -1.90 -33.45 24.69
N GLN A 268 -1.11 -32.45 25.10
CA GLN A 268 -1.23 -31.84 26.43
C GLN A 268 -2.59 -31.13 26.60
N GLN A 269 -3.04 -30.38 25.59
CA GLN A 269 -4.37 -29.74 25.61
C GLN A 269 -5.52 -30.75 25.65
N LEU A 270 -5.42 -31.88 24.94
CA LEU A 270 -6.39 -32.98 25.03
C LEU A 270 -6.39 -33.65 26.42
N LYS A 271 -5.21 -33.86 27.03
CA LYS A 271 -5.09 -34.41 28.39
C LYS A 271 -5.66 -33.49 29.47
N GLN A 272 -5.61 -32.17 29.28
CA GLN A 272 -6.20 -31.19 30.20
C GLN A 272 -7.73 -31.06 30.02
N ASN A 273 -8.25 -31.20 28.80
CA ASN A 273 -9.67 -31.00 28.49
C ASN A 273 -10.45 -32.32 28.46
N THR A 274 -10.97 -32.75 29.62
CA THR A 274 -11.81 -33.96 29.76
C THR A 274 -13.06 -33.99 28.86
N GLY A 275 -13.53 -32.83 28.40
CA GLY A 275 -14.61 -32.74 27.41
C GLY A 275 -14.20 -33.12 25.97
N LEU A 276 -12.91 -33.00 25.62
CA LEU A 276 -12.37 -33.39 24.31
C LEU A 276 -11.94 -34.87 24.27
N GLN A 277 -11.58 -35.45 25.42
CA GLN A 277 -11.22 -36.87 25.57
C GLN A 277 -12.35 -37.85 25.14
N LYS A 278 -13.58 -37.36 25.00
CA LYS A 278 -14.74 -38.15 24.54
C LYS A 278 -14.85 -38.27 23.01
N TYR A 279 -13.90 -37.71 22.26
CA TYR A 279 -13.85 -37.77 20.81
C TYR A 279 -12.55 -38.45 20.36
N ASP A 280 -12.57 -39.77 20.21
CA ASP A 280 -11.42 -40.52 19.65
C ASP A 280 -11.06 -40.02 18.22
N GLU A 281 -12.07 -39.57 17.46
CA GLU A 281 -11.91 -38.87 16.18
C GLU A 281 -11.02 -37.61 16.30
N ALA A 282 -11.04 -36.91 17.44
CA ALA A 282 -10.20 -35.73 17.63
C ALA A 282 -8.71 -36.09 17.80
N ALA A 283 -8.40 -37.29 18.31
CA ALA A 283 -7.04 -37.83 18.30
C ALA A 283 -6.63 -38.28 16.89
N ALA A 284 -7.52 -38.98 16.16
CA ALA A 284 -7.26 -39.38 14.78
C ALA A 284 -6.94 -38.19 13.86
N VAL A 285 -7.61 -37.04 14.05
CA VAL A 285 -7.33 -35.80 13.31
C VAL A 285 -5.97 -35.16 13.66
N VAL A 286 -5.36 -35.49 14.80
CA VAL A 286 -3.95 -35.11 15.09
C VAL A 286 -2.99 -35.89 14.21
N ASP A 287 -3.24 -37.19 14.03
CA ASP A 287 -2.35 -38.07 13.26
C ASP A 287 -2.58 -37.99 11.74
N GLU A 288 -3.79 -37.64 11.29
CA GLU A 288 -4.11 -37.36 9.88
C GLU A 288 -3.61 -35.98 9.40
N ALA A 289 -3.04 -35.15 10.29
CA ALA A 289 -2.48 -33.86 9.93
C ALA A 289 -1.30 -34.02 8.95
N ARG A 290 -1.39 -33.36 7.78
CA ARG A 290 -0.33 -33.42 6.76
C ARG A 290 1.02 -32.93 7.33
N PRO A 291 2.12 -33.67 7.14
CA PRO A 291 3.43 -33.29 7.68
C PRO A 291 3.93 -31.97 7.09
N ARG A 292 4.85 -31.34 7.83
CA ARG A 292 5.63 -30.20 7.35
C ARG A 292 6.54 -30.65 6.22
N ALA A 293 6.48 -29.97 5.09
CA ALA A 293 7.32 -30.25 3.93
C ALA A 293 8.76 -29.81 4.22
N ASP A 294 9.75 -30.58 3.75
CA ASP A 294 11.15 -30.20 3.93
C ASP A 294 11.51 -28.98 3.04
N PRO A 295 12.09 -27.91 3.60
CA PRO A 295 12.55 -26.74 2.86
C PRO A 295 13.54 -27.03 1.72
N ARG A 296 14.33 -28.11 1.77
CA ARG A 296 15.27 -28.51 0.70
C ARG A 296 14.55 -29.17 -0.49
N GLU A 297 13.54 -30.00 -0.22
CA GLU A 297 12.80 -30.74 -1.26
C GLU A 297 11.68 -29.89 -1.87
N HIS A 298 10.94 -29.16 -1.03
CA HIS A 298 9.73 -28.44 -1.40
C HIS A 298 9.73 -27.00 -0.81
N PRO A 299 10.73 -26.16 -1.15
CA PRO A 299 10.93 -24.84 -0.55
C PRO A 299 9.69 -23.94 -0.59
N PHE A 300 8.94 -23.94 -1.70
CA PHE A 300 7.71 -23.15 -1.81
C PHE A 300 6.60 -23.66 -0.87
N LEU A 301 6.40 -24.98 -0.76
CA LEU A 301 5.37 -25.55 0.12
C LEU A 301 5.71 -25.31 1.59
N ALA A 302 6.97 -25.52 1.98
CA ALA A 302 7.47 -25.22 3.32
C ALA A 302 7.31 -23.72 3.66
N TRP A 303 7.59 -22.82 2.71
CA TRP A 303 7.39 -21.37 2.87
C TRP A 303 5.91 -21.01 3.03
N VAL A 304 5.01 -21.59 2.23
CA VAL A 304 3.56 -21.41 2.36
C VAL A 304 3.05 -21.93 3.71
N GLN A 305 3.46 -23.15 4.12
CA GLN A 305 3.11 -23.72 5.42
C GLN A 305 3.64 -22.85 6.58
N LYS A 306 4.86 -22.33 6.49
CA LYS A 306 5.47 -21.45 7.51
C LYS A 306 4.65 -20.17 7.71
N HIS A 307 4.15 -19.55 6.65
CA HIS A 307 3.26 -18.38 6.76
C HIS A 307 1.85 -18.76 7.21
N HIS A 308 1.32 -19.92 6.80
CA HIS A 308 0.03 -20.43 7.28
C HIS A 308 0.06 -20.65 8.80
N LEU A 309 1.03 -21.43 9.31
CA LEU A 309 1.20 -21.66 10.74
C LEU A 309 1.39 -20.34 11.49
N ARG A 310 2.22 -19.42 11.00
CA ARG A 310 2.43 -18.09 11.63
C ARG A 310 1.20 -17.17 11.60
N ALA A 311 0.19 -17.47 10.76
CA ALA A 311 -1.08 -16.74 10.69
C ALA A 311 -2.19 -17.41 11.52
N THR A 312 -2.09 -18.72 11.78
CA THR A 312 -3.03 -19.52 12.58
C THR A 312 -2.57 -19.69 14.04
N SER A 313 -1.26 -19.54 14.33
CA SER A 313 -0.66 -19.67 15.66
C SER A 313 -1.17 -18.60 16.63
N SER A 314 -2.18 -18.94 17.42
CA SER A 314 -2.78 -18.07 18.42
C SER A 314 -2.17 -18.30 19.81
N ASP A 315 -1.03 -17.69 20.10
CA ASP A 315 -0.48 -17.59 21.47
C ASP A 315 -1.26 -16.57 22.33
N LEU A 316 -2.58 -16.49 22.14
CA LEU A 316 -3.48 -15.59 22.85
C LEU A 316 -4.18 -16.36 23.96
N ASP A 317 -4.08 -15.86 25.19
CA ASP A 317 -4.87 -16.37 26.30
C ASP A 317 -6.34 -15.93 26.16
N ILE A 318 -7.12 -16.79 25.51
CA ILE A 318 -8.55 -16.59 25.25
C ILE A 318 -9.38 -16.73 26.53
N SER A 319 -8.87 -17.41 27.57
CA SER A 319 -9.61 -17.75 28.79
C SER A 319 -10.03 -16.50 29.59
N ASN A 320 -9.15 -15.50 29.65
CA ASN A 320 -9.31 -14.29 30.47
C ASN A 320 -10.01 -13.11 29.76
N ILE A 321 -10.61 -13.32 28.57
CA ILE A 321 -11.22 -12.24 27.78
C ILE A 321 -12.73 -12.13 28.04
N THR A 322 -13.12 -11.19 28.91
CA THR A 322 -14.53 -10.88 29.25
C THR A 322 -15.32 -10.28 28.08
N THR A 323 -16.64 -10.43 28.10
CA THR A 323 -17.60 -9.87 27.12
C THR A 323 -17.37 -8.39 26.83
N LEU A 324 -17.15 -7.56 27.86
CA LEU A 324 -16.89 -6.13 27.70
C LEU A 324 -15.57 -5.86 26.97
N ARG A 325 -14.50 -6.62 27.24
CA ARG A 325 -13.22 -6.50 26.53
C ARG A 325 -13.32 -6.92 25.04
N ARG A 326 -14.30 -7.75 24.67
CA ARG A 326 -14.57 -8.13 23.27
C ARG A 326 -15.28 -7.03 22.48
N ILE A 327 -16.17 -6.27 23.14
CA ILE A 327 -17.08 -5.32 22.49
C ILE A 327 -16.56 -3.89 22.54
N LEU A 328 -16.11 -3.40 23.71
CA LEU A 328 -15.79 -1.99 23.93
C LEU A 328 -14.70 -1.42 22.99
N PRO A 329 -13.59 -2.12 22.66
CA PRO A 329 -12.57 -1.56 21.77
C PRO A 329 -13.09 -1.36 20.34
N ALA A 330 -13.86 -2.32 19.82
CA ALA A 330 -14.48 -2.22 18.50
C ALA A 330 -15.59 -1.17 18.46
N LEU A 331 -16.35 -1.02 19.56
CA LEU A 331 -17.36 0.03 19.70
C LEU A 331 -16.73 1.43 19.67
N GLY A 332 -15.59 1.63 20.36
CA GLY A 332 -14.84 2.89 20.31
C GLY A 332 -14.37 3.24 18.90
N VAL A 333 -13.77 2.28 18.18
CA VAL A 333 -13.38 2.47 16.76
C VAL A 333 -14.59 2.74 15.87
N THR A 334 -15.73 2.08 16.13
CA THR A 334 -16.98 2.30 15.39
C THR A 334 -17.51 3.73 15.57
N ILE A 335 -17.60 4.21 16.81
CA ILE A 335 -18.08 5.58 17.12
C ILE A 335 -17.17 6.63 16.47
N VAL A 336 -15.85 6.49 16.61
CA VAL A 336 -14.88 7.41 15.98
C VAL A 336 -14.98 7.37 14.46
N SER A 337 -15.11 6.18 13.86
CA SER A 337 -15.22 6.04 12.40
C SER A 337 -16.51 6.64 11.84
N ILE A 338 -17.64 6.46 12.52
CA ILE A 338 -18.92 7.06 12.13
C ILE A 338 -18.87 8.59 12.28
N ALA A 339 -18.28 9.11 13.36
CA ALA A 339 -18.08 10.55 13.53
C ALA A 339 -17.21 11.14 12.39
N LEU A 340 -16.11 10.47 12.03
CA LEU A 340 -15.27 10.85 10.89
C LEU A 340 -16.02 10.78 9.55
N CYS A 341 -16.90 9.79 9.35
CA CYS A 341 -17.75 9.71 8.15
C CYS A 341 -18.73 10.89 8.06
N CYS A 342 -19.38 11.28 9.17
CA CYS A 342 -20.26 12.44 9.22
C CYS A 342 -19.50 13.76 8.97
N ILE A 343 -18.34 13.95 9.60
CA ILE A 343 -17.47 15.11 9.37
C ILE A 343 -17.01 15.16 7.91
N PHE A 344 -16.64 14.02 7.31
CA PHE A 344 -16.27 13.92 5.91
C PHE A 344 -17.44 14.31 4.98
N ALA A 345 -18.66 13.80 5.23
CA ALA A 345 -19.82 14.15 4.42
C ALA A 345 -20.12 15.66 4.38
N GLU A 346 -19.87 16.38 5.48
CA GLU A 346 -20.14 17.82 5.60
C GLU A 346 -18.97 18.71 5.16
N SER A 347 -17.74 18.23 5.25
CA SER A 347 -16.53 18.97 4.83
C SER A 347 -16.08 18.69 3.40
N TYR A 348 -16.55 17.60 2.78
CA TYR A 348 -16.12 17.18 1.44
C TYR A 348 -16.49 18.19 0.36
N LYS A 349 -15.47 18.74 -0.32
CA LYS A 349 -15.61 19.49 -1.56
C LYS A 349 -15.14 18.62 -2.73
N PRO A 350 -15.88 18.54 -3.85
CA PRO A 350 -15.42 17.81 -5.02
C PRO A 350 -14.21 18.51 -5.65
N PRO A 351 -13.19 17.75 -6.13
CA PRO A 351 -12.07 18.33 -6.86
C PRO A 351 -12.50 18.90 -8.21
N SER A 352 -11.69 19.83 -8.75
CA SER A 352 -11.85 20.36 -10.11
C SER A 352 -11.75 19.24 -11.16
N HIS A 353 -11.91 19.55 -12.45
CA HIS A 353 -11.68 18.56 -13.50
C HIS A 353 -10.19 18.19 -13.63
N GLU A 354 -9.32 19.18 -13.47
CA GLU A 354 -7.87 19.09 -13.68
C GLU A 354 -7.16 18.34 -12.54
N ASP A 355 -7.65 18.45 -11.30
CA ASP A 355 -7.10 17.75 -10.12
C ASP A 355 -7.42 16.24 -10.08
N ARG A 356 -8.02 15.67 -11.14
CA ARG A 356 -8.49 14.26 -11.14
C ARG A 356 -7.45 13.32 -11.71
N LEU A 357 -7.19 12.23 -10.99
CA LEU A 357 -6.40 11.10 -11.48
C LEU A 357 -6.98 10.48 -12.77
N TRP A 358 -8.30 10.57 -12.95
CA TRP A 358 -9.02 10.20 -14.17
C TRP A 358 -10.03 11.28 -14.51
N PRO A 359 -9.68 12.30 -15.32
CA PRO A 359 -10.58 13.40 -15.66
C PRO A 359 -11.80 12.92 -16.47
N ASP A 360 -11.56 12.09 -17.48
CA ASP A 360 -12.54 11.61 -18.48
C ASP A 360 -13.60 10.63 -17.91
N VAL A 361 -13.46 10.23 -16.64
CA VAL A 361 -14.30 9.22 -16.00
C VAL A 361 -15.25 9.90 -15.01
N SER A 362 -16.55 9.58 -15.08
CA SER A 362 -17.53 10.17 -14.15
C SER A 362 -17.15 9.86 -12.69
N PRO A 363 -17.30 10.82 -11.75
CA PRO A 363 -16.87 10.65 -10.35
C PRO A 363 -17.45 9.42 -9.66
N SER A 364 -18.66 8.99 -10.06
CA SER A 364 -19.34 7.78 -9.61
C SER A 364 -18.59 6.52 -10.03
N LYS A 365 -18.25 6.40 -11.32
CA LYS A 365 -17.45 5.28 -11.85
C LYS A 365 -16.06 5.27 -11.23
N ALA A 366 -15.39 6.42 -11.13
CA ALA A 366 -14.08 6.53 -10.48
C ALA A 366 -14.11 6.07 -9.02
N THR A 367 -15.19 6.39 -8.28
CA THR A 367 -15.36 5.95 -6.89
C THR A 367 -15.65 4.46 -6.77
N MET A 368 -16.52 3.90 -7.63
CA MET A 368 -16.76 2.44 -7.63
C MET A 368 -15.49 1.68 -8.01
N MET A 369 -14.75 2.12 -9.04
CA MET A 369 -13.49 1.49 -9.43
C MET A 369 -12.49 1.50 -8.26
N ALA A 370 -12.33 2.61 -7.54
CA ALA A 370 -11.42 2.67 -6.39
C ALA A 370 -11.79 1.67 -5.27
N ILE A 371 -13.07 1.54 -4.92
CA ILE A 371 -13.54 0.59 -3.90
C ILE A 371 -13.40 -0.85 -4.39
N ILE A 372 -13.75 -1.12 -5.65
CA ILE A 372 -13.64 -2.45 -6.27
C ILE A 372 -12.17 -2.88 -6.36
N SER A 373 -11.27 -2.00 -6.81
CA SER A 373 -9.82 -2.26 -6.83
C SER A 373 -9.25 -2.55 -5.44
N ALA A 374 -9.70 -1.84 -4.39
CA ALA A 374 -9.27 -2.12 -3.02
C ALA A 374 -9.67 -3.54 -2.56
N ASN A 375 -10.92 -3.94 -2.82
CA ASN A 375 -11.42 -5.30 -2.52
C ASN A 375 -10.67 -6.37 -3.35
N ILE A 376 -10.40 -6.12 -4.64
CA ILE A 376 -9.62 -7.01 -5.50
C ILE A 376 -8.18 -7.16 -5.00
N VAL A 377 -7.53 -6.09 -4.56
CA VAL A 377 -6.17 -6.14 -3.98
C VAL A 377 -6.15 -6.99 -2.71
N VAL A 378 -7.10 -6.81 -1.79
CA VAL A 378 -7.19 -7.65 -0.57
C VAL A 378 -7.48 -9.12 -0.92
N PHE A 379 -8.35 -9.39 -1.90
CA PHE A 379 -8.58 -10.75 -2.41
C PHE A 379 -7.30 -11.36 -3.02
N CYS A 380 -6.53 -10.57 -3.77
CA CYS A 380 -5.25 -11.02 -4.34
C CYS A 380 -4.20 -11.29 -3.25
N LEU A 381 -4.14 -10.46 -2.19
CA LEU A 381 -3.28 -10.72 -1.03
C LEU A 381 -3.66 -12.04 -0.34
N TRP A 382 -4.97 -12.30 -0.14
CA TRP A 382 -5.46 -13.59 0.37
C TRP A 382 -5.03 -14.79 -0.48
N LYS A 383 -4.92 -14.67 -1.81
CA LYS A 383 -4.65 -15.80 -2.72
C LYS A 383 -3.19 -15.98 -3.13
N ALA A 384 -2.44 -14.88 -3.27
CA ALA A 384 -1.11 -14.88 -3.88
C ALA A 384 0.02 -14.43 -2.93
N TRP A 385 -0.29 -13.88 -1.75
CA TRP A 385 0.73 -13.32 -0.85
C TRP A 385 0.64 -13.87 0.59
N PRO A 386 1.10 -15.11 0.84
CA PRO A 386 1.12 -15.71 2.18
C PRO A 386 1.70 -14.85 3.32
N PRO A 387 2.75 -14.01 3.13
CA PRO A 387 3.23 -13.12 4.18
C PRO A 387 2.18 -12.13 4.72
N SER A 388 1.12 -11.84 3.94
CA SER A 388 0.00 -10.99 4.40
C SER A 388 -0.97 -11.72 5.33
N TRP A 389 -1.05 -13.05 5.34
CA TRP A 389 -2.11 -13.77 6.04
C TRP A 389 -2.19 -13.46 7.55
N ARG A 390 -1.06 -13.23 8.22
CA ARG A 390 -1.03 -12.79 9.64
C ARG A 390 -1.61 -11.38 9.84
N LEU A 391 -1.46 -10.48 8.86
CA LEU A 391 -2.09 -9.16 8.86
C LEU A 391 -3.59 -9.29 8.57
N LEU A 392 -3.95 -10.07 7.56
CA LEU A 392 -5.33 -10.25 7.11
C LEU A 392 -6.20 -10.98 8.16
N ASN A 393 -5.70 -12.05 8.80
CA ASN A 393 -6.38 -12.71 9.92
C ASN A 393 -6.62 -11.75 11.11
N ARG A 394 -5.73 -10.77 11.34
CA ARG A 394 -5.80 -9.85 12.48
C ARG A 394 -6.69 -8.62 12.23
N TYR A 395 -6.78 -8.15 10.99
CA TYR A 395 -7.42 -6.85 10.66
C TYR A 395 -8.51 -6.94 9.58
N PHE A 396 -8.58 -8.03 8.82
CA PHE A 396 -9.50 -8.23 7.70
C PHE A 396 -10.43 -9.44 7.90
N ILE A 397 -10.51 -9.99 9.13
CA ILE A 397 -11.55 -10.92 9.57
C ILE A 397 -12.07 -10.42 10.93
N SER A 398 -13.38 -10.34 11.10
CA SER A 398 -13.98 -10.18 12.44
C SER A 398 -14.16 -11.56 13.08
N VAL A 399 -13.53 -11.78 14.23
CA VAL A 399 -13.57 -13.03 15.00
C VAL A 399 -13.98 -12.73 16.45
N PRO A 400 -15.20 -13.06 16.89
CA PRO A 400 -15.68 -12.76 18.25
C PRO A 400 -14.90 -13.48 19.37
N LEU A 401 -14.15 -14.53 19.04
CA LEU A 401 -13.25 -15.23 19.96
C LEU A 401 -12.02 -14.39 20.37
N TYR A 402 -11.52 -13.50 19.50
CA TYR A 402 -10.36 -12.63 19.76
C TYR A 402 -10.44 -11.31 18.95
N PRO A 403 -11.50 -10.51 19.09
CA PRO A 403 -11.79 -9.42 18.16
C PRO A 403 -10.73 -8.31 18.24
N ASN A 404 -10.23 -7.90 17.07
CA ASN A 404 -9.39 -6.71 16.98
C ASN A 404 -10.26 -5.46 16.83
N ALA A 405 -9.95 -4.38 17.55
CA ALA A 405 -10.71 -3.13 17.48
C ALA A 405 -10.88 -2.59 16.04
N PHE A 406 -9.89 -2.82 15.16
CA PHE A 406 -9.91 -2.37 13.77
C PHE A 406 -10.51 -3.39 12.78
N SER A 407 -10.83 -4.63 13.21
CA SER A 407 -11.37 -5.63 12.28
C SER A 407 -12.75 -5.27 11.73
N VAL A 408 -13.53 -4.46 12.46
CA VAL A 408 -14.83 -3.93 12.01
C VAL A 408 -14.70 -2.95 10.84
N VAL A 409 -13.49 -2.47 10.53
CA VAL A 409 -13.21 -1.63 9.36
C VAL A 409 -12.69 -2.48 8.20
N GLY A 410 -11.66 -3.31 8.44
CA GLY A 410 -11.04 -4.13 7.40
C GLY A 410 -11.88 -5.33 6.92
N SER A 411 -12.82 -5.82 7.73
CA SER A 411 -13.82 -6.84 7.34
C SER A 411 -14.53 -6.46 6.03
N ASN A 412 -14.89 -5.18 5.87
CA ASN A 412 -15.67 -4.66 4.74
C ASN A 412 -14.92 -4.69 3.40
N PHE A 413 -13.61 -4.94 3.40
CA PHE A 413 -12.75 -5.01 2.21
C PHE A 413 -12.24 -6.42 1.91
N SER A 414 -12.74 -7.42 2.63
CA SER A 414 -12.15 -8.75 2.70
C SER A 414 -13.09 -9.81 2.13
N HIS A 415 -12.60 -10.56 1.13
CA HIS A 415 -13.32 -11.70 0.56
C HIS A 415 -12.37 -12.88 0.39
N GLN A 416 -12.81 -14.08 0.78
CA GLN A 416 -12.05 -15.32 0.62
C GLN A 416 -12.51 -16.18 -0.58
N GLN A 417 -13.68 -15.89 -1.16
CA GLN A 417 -14.29 -16.66 -2.25
C GLN A 417 -14.61 -15.76 -3.43
N LEU A 418 -14.24 -16.19 -4.65
CA LEU A 418 -14.43 -15.38 -5.87
C LEU A 418 -15.91 -15.07 -6.14
N LYS A 419 -16.82 -16.03 -5.92
CA LYS A 419 -18.28 -15.80 -6.03
C LYS A 419 -18.77 -14.71 -5.06
N HIS A 420 -18.29 -14.70 -3.82
CA HIS A 420 -18.69 -13.71 -2.83
C HIS A 420 -18.14 -12.31 -3.16
N LEU A 421 -16.91 -12.21 -3.68
CA LEU A 421 -16.38 -10.96 -4.22
C LEU A 421 -17.22 -10.48 -5.42
N ALA A 422 -17.39 -11.32 -6.44
CA ALA A 422 -18.05 -10.96 -7.70
C ALA A 422 -19.49 -10.45 -7.50
N VAL A 423 -20.30 -11.13 -6.66
CA VAL A 423 -21.67 -10.69 -6.36
C VAL A 423 -21.68 -9.32 -5.66
N ASN A 424 -20.83 -9.12 -4.65
CA ASN A 424 -20.74 -7.83 -3.97
C ASN A 424 -20.29 -6.71 -4.91
N MET A 425 -19.24 -6.92 -5.70
CA MET A 425 -18.72 -5.89 -6.60
C MET A 425 -19.69 -5.57 -7.74
N ALA A 426 -20.49 -6.54 -8.21
CA ALA A 426 -21.57 -6.30 -9.16
C ALA A 426 -22.67 -5.41 -8.55
N ILE A 427 -23.23 -5.79 -7.39
CA ILE A 427 -24.30 -5.01 -6.74
C ILE A 427 -23.80 -3.58 -6.41
N LEU A 428 -22.57 -3.47 -5.91
CA LEU A 428 -21.91 -2.18 -5.66
C LEU A 428 -21.76 -1.34 -6.94
N TRP A 429 -21.43 -1.94 -8.07
CA TRP A 429 -21.32 -1.20 -9.34
C TRP A 429 -22.68 -0.64 -9.78
N PHE A 430 -23.72 -1.46 -9.83
CA PHE A 430 -25.02 -1.03 -10.39
C PHE A 430 -25.81 -0.12 -9.45
N ILE A 431 -25.92 -0.46 -8.15
CA ILE A 431 -26.62 0.39 -7.18
C ILE A 431 -25.75 1.59 -6.77
N GLY A 432 -24.45 1.36 -6.58
CA GLY A 432 -23.54 2.38 -6.09
C GLY A 432 -23.24 3.50 -7.10
N THR A 433 -23.22 3.22 -8.41
CA THR A 433 -23.13 4.30 -9.40
C THR A 433 -24.36 5.20 -9.37
N LYS A 434 -25.57 4.63 -9.35
CA LYS A 434 -26.83 5.39 -9.29
C LYS A 434 -26.97 6.23 -8.03
N LEU A 435 -26.87 5.60 -6.86
CA LEU A 435 -26.96 6.32 -5.60
C LEU A 435 -25.89 7.42 -5.48
N HIS A 436 -24.67 7.19 -5.96
CA HIS A 436 -23.61 8.22 -5.99
C HIS A 436 -23.94 9.39 -6.93
N GLU A 437 -24.64 9.17 -8.04
CA GLU A 437 -25.09 10.23 -8.95
C GLU A 437 -26.16 11.12 -8.28
N GLU A 438 -26.99 10.55 -7.40
CA GLU A 438 -28.05 11.25 -6.66
C GLU A 438 -27.53 12.00 -5.41
N ILE A 439 -26.82 11.31 -4.50
CA ILE A 439 -26.43 11.88 -3.18
C ILE A 439 -25.03 12.50 -3.17
N GLY A 440 -24.24 12.30 -4.22
CA GLY A 440 -22.88 12.80 -4.36
C GLY A 440 -21.83 12.06 -3.52
N ARG A 441 -20.57 12.22 -3.91
CA ARG A 441 -19.42 11.43 -3.43
C ARG A 441 -19.19 11.47 -1.92
N GLY A 442 -19.38 12.63 -1.28
CA GLY A 442 -19.19 12.80 0.16
C GLY A 442 -20.16 11.95 0.99
N ASN A 443 -21.46 12.11 0.73
CA ASN A 443 -22.51 11.31 1.37
C ASN A 443 -22.38 9.82 1.02
N PHE A 444 -22.12 9.50 -0.25
CA PHE A 444 -21.96 8.10 -0.69
C PHE A 444 -20.88 7.35 0.09
N LEU A 445 -19.68 7.94 0.20
CA LEU A 445 -18.58 7.32 0.95
C LEU A 445 -18.92 7.22 2.44
N ALA A 446 -19.49 8.26 3.04
CA ALA A 446 -19.89 8.26 4.44
C ALA A 446 -20.91 7.16 4.77
N ILE A 447 -21.88 6.89 3.88
CA ILE A 447 -22.84 5.80 4.05
C ILE A 447 -22.18 4.43 3.81
N TYR A 448 -21.39 4.26 2.75
CA TYR A 448 -20.69 2.99 2.49
C TYR A 448 -19.81 2.57 3.69
N PHE A 449 -18.94 3.46 4.17
CA PHE A 449 -18.11 3.19 5.34
C PHE A 449 -18.92 3.08 6.62
N GLY A 450 -19.85 4.02 6.88
CA GLY A 450 -20.66 4.04 8.09
C GLY A 450 -21.51 2.79 8.27
N SER A 451 -22.24 2.37 7.24
CA SER A 451 -23.09 1.17 7.30
C SER A 451 -22.29 -0.14 7.33
N GLY A 452 -21.14 -0.22 6.66
CA GLY A 452 -20.26 -1.39 6.75
C GLY A 452 -19.66 -1.57 8.14
N ILE A 453 -19.15 -0.49 8.73
CA ILE A 453 -18.53 -0.50 10.07
C ILE A 453 -19.60 -0.74 11.15
N PHE A 454 -20.75 -0.07 11.06
CA PHE A 454 -21.87 -0.31 11.98
C PHE A 454 -22.43 -1.73 11.86
N GLY A 455 -22.61 -2.25 10.64
CA GLY A 455 -23.00 -3.65 10.42
C GLY A 455 -21.99 -4.63 11.02
N SER A 456 -20.70 -4.44 10.76
CA SER A 456 -19.63 -5.26 11.36
C SER A 456 -19.64 -5.22 12.89
N MET A 457 -19.99 -4.07 13.49
CA MET A 457 -20.14 -3.92 14.95
C MET A 457 -21.39 -4.62 15.50
N VAL A 458 -22.53 -4.56 14.79
CA VAL A 458 -23.76 -5.28 15.14
C VAL A 458 -23.52 -6.79 15.08
N SER A 459 -22.89 -7.29 14.02
CA SER A 459 -22.50 -8.70 13.88
C SER A 459 -21.60 -9.17 15.02
N LEU A 460 -20.52 -8.44 15.31
CA LEU A 460 -19.62 -8.75 16.42
C LEU A 460 -20.38 -8.79 17.75
N THR A 461 -21.21 -7.78 18.02
CA THR A 461 -21.99 -7.68 19.27
C THR A 461 -22.96 -8.86 19.41
N SER A 462 -23.79 -9.13 18.39
CA SER A 462 -24.74 -10.25 18.40
C SER A 462 -24.04 -11.60 18.56
N HIS A 463 -22.90 -11.82 17.90
CA HIS A 463 -22.18 -13.09 18.03
C HIS A 463 -21.49 -13.27 19.39
N VAL A 464 -20.97 -12.21 20.02
CA VAL A 464 -20.47 -12.28 21.40
C VAL A 464 -21.62 -12.55 22.38
N LEU A 465 -22.72 -11.80 22.31
CA LEU A 465 -23.85 -11.92 23.24
C LEU A 465 -24.57 -13.28 23.11
N MET A 466 -24.59 -13.88 21.93
CA MET A 466 -25.14 -15.24 21.70
C MET A 466 -24.14 -16.37 21.98
N GLY A 467 -22.94 -16.08 22.48
CA GLY A 467 -21.89 -17.08 22.76
C GLY A 467 -21.32 -17.77 21.51
N ARG A 468 -21.61 -17.29 20.29
CA ARG A 468 -21.25 -17.92 19.02
C ARG A 468 -19.84 -17.51 18.57
N LEU A 469 -18.86 -17.72 19.44
CA LEU A 469 -17.54 -17.08 19.33
C LEU A 469 -16.69 -17.52 18.11
N THR A 470 -16.96 -18.71 17.55
CA THR A 470 -16.21 -19.31 16.43
C THR A 470 -16.69 -18.87 15.04
N ILE A 471 -17.78 -18.10 14.94
CA ILE A 471 -18.25 -17.56 13.66
C ILE A 471 -17.31 -16.45 13.20
N THR A 472 -16.92 -16.46 11.92
CA THR A 472 -16.08 -15.42 11.32
C THR A 472 -16.88 -14.59 10.32
N SER A 473 -16.64 -13.28 10.29
CA SER A 473 -17.32 -12.34 9.38
C SER A 473 -16.34 -11.51 8.57
N LEU A 474 -16.60 -11.40 7.27
CA LEU A 474 -15.85 -10.66 6.26
C LEU A 474 -16.70 -10.44 5.00
N GLY A 475 -16.58 -9.26 4.39
CA GLY A 475 -17.21 -8.90 3.12
C GLY A 475 -17.86 -7.52 3.13
N ALA A 476 -17.89 -6.87 1.97
CA ALA A 476 -18.53 -5.57 1.74
C ALA A 476 -20.08 -5.58 1.87
N SER A 477 -20.71 -6.72 2.15
CA SER A 477 -22.16 -6.88 2.04
C SER A 477 -22.96 -6.03 3.04
N GLY A 478 -22.45 -5.79 4.25
CA GLY A 478 -23.08 -4.87 5.22
C GLY A 478 -23.07 -3.41 4.75
N ALA A 479 -22.01 -2.97 4.05
CA ALA A 479 -21.96 -1.66 3.43
C ALA A 479 -22.94 -1.55 2.26
N ILE A 480 -23.02 -2.59 1.42
CA ILE A 480 -23.94 -2.67 0.27
C ILE A 480 -25.40 -2.75 0.73
N ALA A 481 -25.70 -3.45 1.84
CA ALA A 481 -27.01 -3.45 2.49
C ALA A 481 -27.42 -2.03 2.93
N GLY A 482 -26.48 -1.25 3.48
CA GLY A 482 -26.69 0.17 3.78
C GLY A 482 -27.01 1.00 2.54
N LEU A 483 -26.21 0.91 1.48
CA LEU A 483 -26.47 1.61 0.23
C LEU A 483 -27.84 1.24 -0.37
N LEU A 484 -28.20 -0.06 -0.37
CA LEU A 484 -29.49 -0.53 -0.85
C LEU A 484 -30.64 0.04 -0.02
N ALA A 485 -30.54 0.00 1.31
CA ALA A 485 -31.55 0.61 2.18
C ALA A 485 -31.67 2.13 1.98
N THR A 486 -30.54 2.84 1.81
CA THR A 486 -30.58 4.27 1.47
C THR A 486 -31.32 4.51 0.16
N TYR A 487 -30.95 3.81 -0.92
CA TYR A 487 -31.59 3.94 -2.23
C TYR A 487 -33.10 3.65 -2.16
N CYS A 488 -33.50 2.53 -1.55
CA CYS A 488 -34.90 2.16 -1.37
C CYS A 488 -35.70 3.11 -0.46
N THR A 489 -35.04 3.83 0.45
CA THR A 489 -35.69 4.83 1.32
C THR A 489 -35.85 6.18 0.62
N LEU A 490 -34.90 6.58 -0.24
CA LEU A 490 -35.03 7.75 -1.09
C LEU A 490 -36.12 7.54 -2.15
N HIS A 491 -36.13 6.37 -2.77
CA HIS A 491 -37.10 5.94 -3.78
C HIS A 491 -38.27 5.13 -3.19
N ALA A 492 -38.72 5.49 -1.98
CA ALA A 492 -39.71 4.70 -1.25
C ALA A 492 -40.99 4.43 -2.05
N ASN A 493 -41.49 5.43 -2.79
CA ASN A 493 -42.72 5.36 -3.58
C ASN A 493 -42.49 5.03 -5.06
N ASP A 494 -41.25 5.10 -5.55
CA ASP A 494 -40.93 4.90 -6.96
C ASP A 494 -40.85 3.40 -7.26
N ARG A 495 -41.33 2.99 -8.44
CA ARG A 495 -41.27 1.60 -8.89
C ARG A 495 -39.83 1.22 -9.24
N LEU A 496 -39.14 0.58 -8.31
CA LEU A 496 -37.82 0.01 -8.53
C LEU A 496 -37.94 -1.28 -9.34
N THR A 497 -37.04 -1.42 -10.31
CA THR A 497 -36.89 -2.61 -11.16
C THR A 497 -35.53 -3.26 -10.94
N LEU A 498 -35.50 -4.59 -10.88
CA LEU A 498 -34.26 -5.34 -10.75
C LEU A 498 -33.46 -5.34 -12.07
N PHE A 499 -32.43 -4.49 -12.15
CA PHE A 499 -31.62 -4.26 -13.36
C PHE A 499 -31.02 -5.52 -14.01
N PHE A 500 -30.87 -6.62 -13.25
CA PHE A 500 -30.27 -7.87 -13.72
C PHE A 500 -31.28 -8.88 -14.28
N LEU A 501 -32.59 -8.62 -14.18
CA LEU A 501 -33.59 -9.43 -14.87
C LEU A 501 -33.74 -9.00 -16.34
N PRO A 502 -34.14 -9.91 -17.25
CA PRO A 502 -34.53 -9.57 -18.61
C PRO A 502 -35.62 -8.49 -18.66
N ARG A 503 -35.67 -7.70 -19.75
CA ARG A 503 -36.49 -6.48 -19.80
C ARG A 503 -37.99 -6.76 -19.65
N GLU A 504 -38.47 -7.90 -20.15
CA GLU A 504 -39.86 -8.35 -20.04
C GLU A 504 -40.23 -8.64 -18.58
N TRP A 505 -39.25 -9.08 -17.78
CA TRP A 505 -39.43 -9.38 -16.37
C TRP A 505 -39.29 -8.13 -15.48
N GLN A 506 -38.59 -7.08 -15.92
CA GLN A 506 -38.42 -5.85 -15.14
C GLN A 506 -39.74 -5.14 -14.86
N GLU A 507 -40.68 -5.14 -15.81
CA GLU A 507 -42.02 -4.55 -15.63
C GLU A 507 -42.88 -5.39 -14.67
N THR A 508 -42.81 -6.72 -14.80
CA THR A 508 -43.51 -7.70 -13.96
C THR A 508 -43.03 -7.68 -12.51
N PHE A 509 -41.72 -7.55 -12.29
CA PHE A 509 -41.08 -7.48 -10.97
C PHE A 509 -40.76 -6.04 -10.56
N SER A 510 -41.65 -5.09 -10.88
CA SER A 510 -41.57 -3.70 -10.43
C SER A 510 -42.31 -3.51 -9.09
N ALA A 511 -41.63 -2.94 -8.08
CA ALA A 511 -42.18 -2.74 -6.73
C ALA A 511 -41.74 -1.39 -6.15
N PRO A 512 -42.57 -0.73 -5.31
CA PRO A 512 -42.16 0.50 -4.63
C PRO A 512 -40.99 0.21 -3.67
N GLY A 513 -40.04 1.15 -3.55
CA GLY A 513 -38.81 0.96 -2.77
C GLY A 513 -39.04 0.50 -1.33
N TYR A 514 -40.11 0.95 -0.66
CA TYR A 514 -40.44 0.49 0.70
C TYR A 514 -40.79 -1.01 0.76
N MET A 515 -41.53 -1.53 -0.25
CA MET A 515 -41.85 -2.96 -0.32
C MET A 515 -40.62 -3.81 -0.64
N PHE A 516 -39.75 -3.30 -1.51
CA PHE A 516 -38.51 -4.00 -1.87
C PHE A 516 -37.57 -4.14 -0.65
N LEU A 517 -37.39 -3.07 0.12
CA LEU A 517 -36.61 -3.10 1.36
C LEU A 517 -37.28 -3.98 2.43
N ALA A 518 -38.59 -3.84 2.66
CA ALA A 518 -39.32 -4.66 3.62
C ALA A 518 -39.26 -6.15 3.28
N GLY A 519 -39.37 -6.52 2.00
CA GLY A 519 -39.28 -7.89 1.52
C GLY A 519 -37.91 -8.52 1.77
N ILE A 520 -36.82 -7.78 1.50
CA ILE A 520 -35.45 -8.25 1.77
C ILE A 520 -35.20 -8.41 3.26
N VAL A 521 -35.58 -7.43 4.08
CA VAL A 521 -35.42 -7.50 5.54
C VAL A 521 -36.24 -8.67 6.12
N ALA A 522 -37.49 -8.86 5.68
CA ALA A 522 -38.32 -9.98 6.11
C ALA A 522 -37.73 -11.34 5.69
N PHE A 523 -37.20 -11.45 4.47
CA PHE A 523 -36.54 -12.68 3.99
C PHE A 523 -35.29 -13.01 4.81
N GLU A 524 -34.45 -12.02 5.14
CA GLU A 524 -33.27 -12.25 5.97
C GLU A 524 -33.63 -12.60 7.41
N VAL A 525 -34.65 -11.96 8.01
CA VAL A 525 -35.17 -12.34 9.34
C VAL A 525 -35.76 -13.75 9.33
N PHE A 526 -36.41 -14.17 8.25
CA PHE A 526 -36.90 -15.54 8.06
C PHE A 526 -35.75 -16.56 7.93
N CYS A 527 -34.69 -16.25 7.17
CA CYS A 527 -33.49 -17.10 7.09
C CYS A 527 -32.67 -17.13 8.40
N LEU A 528 -32.73 -16.08 9.21
CA LEU A 528 -32.10 -16.01 10.53
C LEU A 528 -32.83 -16.84 11.60
N THR A 529 -34.17 -16.92 11.51
CA THR A 529 -35.04 -17.60 12.49
C THR A 529 -35.31 -19.07 12.15
N THR A 530 -35.40 -19.44 10.87
CA THR A 530 -35.68 -20.82 10.46
C THR A 530 -34.42 -21.69 10.38
N ARG A 531 -34.61 -23.01 10.29
CA ARG A 531 -33.51 -23.96 10.03
C ARG A 531 -32.99 -23.92 8.59
N TYR A 532 -33.66 -23.22 7.66
CA TYR A 532 -33.28 -23.08 6.25
C TYR A 532 -32.13 -22.08 6.06
N LYS A 533 -30.94 -22.46 6.53
CA LYS A 533 -29.67 -21.73 6.35
C LYS A 533 -29.12 -21.90 4.92
N SER A 534 -29.93 -21.57 3.92
CA SER A 534 -29.64 -21.78 2.50
C SER A 534 -28.45 -20.97 1.99
N LEU A 535 -28.10 -19.87 2.66
CA LEU A 535 -26.96 -19.01 2.33
C LEU A 535 -26.07 -18.77 3.57
N LYS A 536 -24.75 -18.84 3.36
CA LYS A 536 -23.73 -18.43 4.34
C LYS A 536 -23.51 -16.91 4.29
N LEU A 537 -24.50 -16.16 4.76
CA LEU A 537 -24.47 -14.70 4.87
C LEU A 537 -24.38 -14.26 6.34
N ASP A 538 -23.88 -13.05 6.56
CA ASP A 538 -23.90 -12.40 7.87
C ASP A 538 -25.15 -11.50 7.99
N TYR A 539 -26.27 -12.14 8.32
CA TYR A 539 -27.57 -11.49 8.52
C TYR A 539 -27.50 -10.37 9.59
N TRP A 540 -26.61 -10.45 10.58
CA TRP A 540 -26.46 -9.37 11.59
C TRP A 540 -25.75 -8.16 11.02
N ALA A 541 -24.71 -8.35 10.20
CA ALA A 541 -24.06 -7.25 9.50
C ALA A 541 -24.98 -6.58 8.47
N HIS A 542 -25.83 -7.38 7.80
CA HIS A 542 -26.82 -6.88 6.86
C HIS A 542 -27.91 -6.06 7.58
N LEU A 543 -28.50 -6.57 8.66
CA LEU A 543 -29.50 -5.85 9.47
C LEU A 543 -28.97 -4.54 10.04
N GLY A 544 -27.74 -4.52 10.56
CA GLY A 544 -27.06 -3.28 10.97
C GLY A 544 -26.85 -2.32 9.79
N GLY A 545 -26.44 -2.85 8.63
CA GLY A 545 -26.32 -2.11 7.37
C GLY A 545 -27.63 -1.44 6.97
N TYR A 546 -28.73 -2.20 6.85
CA TYR A 546 -30.05 -1.69 6.49
C TYR A 546 -30.52 -0.57 7.45
N PHE A 547 -30.38 -0.77 8.77
CA PHE A 547 -30.72 0.25 9.77
C PHE A 547 -29.93 1.55 9.56
N SER A 548 -28.61 1.44 9.40
CA SER A 548 -27.73 2.59 9.11
C SER A 548 -28.10 3.29 7.80
N GLY A 549 -28.46 2.53 6.77
CA GLY A 549 -28.87 3.05 5.46
C GLY A 549 -30.21 3.82 5.49
N VAL A 550 -31.22 3.30 6.21
CA VAL A 550 -32.50 3.98 6.44
C VAL A 550 -32.28 5.26 7.23
N THR A 551 -31.54 5.21 8.34
CA THR A 551 -31.23 6.40 9.16
C THR A 551 -30.51 7.46 8.35
N SER A 552 -29.54 7.06 7.50
CA SER A 552 -28.81 7.98 6.64
C SER A 552 -29.70 8.65 5.58
N ALA A 553 -30.59 7.89 4.93
CA ALA A 553 -31.58 8.45 4.00
C ALA A 553 -32.55 9.41 4.70
N ALA A 554 -33.07 9.04 5.88
CA ALA A 554 -33.95 9.90 6.67
C ALA A 554 -33.25 11.23 7.06
N LEU A 555 -31.95 11.20 7.37
CA LEU A 555 -31.15 12.39 7.61
C LEU A 555 -30.95 13.24 6.34
N LEU A 556 -30.76 12.63 5.16
CA LEU A 556 -30.67 13.35 3.89
C LEU A 556 -32.00 14.02 3.49
N LEU A 557 -33.13 13.31 3.60
CA LEU A 557 -34.48 13.86 3.36
C LEU A 557 -34.80 14.99 4.35
N SER A 558 -34.41 14.84 5.61
CA SER A 558 -34.52 15.89 6.64
C SER A 558 -33.61 17.10 6.39
N ARG A 559 -32.57 16.96 5.55
CA ARG A 559 -31.71 18.06 5.10
C ARG A 559 -32.31 18.77 3.88
N SER A 560 -32.91 18.05 2.93
CA SER A 560 -33.52 18.64 1.71
C SER A 560 -34.77 19.48 1.98
N HIS A 561 -35.64 19.04 2.91
CA HIS A 561 -36.89 19.75 3.22
C HIS A 561 -36.69 21.09 3.96
N LYS A 562 -35.59 21.25 4.72
CA LYS A 562 -35.30 22.46 5.51
C LYS A 562 -35.14 23.75 4.67
N PRO A 563 -34.33 23.80 3.59
CA PRO A 563 -34.24 24.98 2.74
C PRO A 563 -35.55 25.28 1.99
N GLU A 564 -36.32 24.27 1.59
CA GLU A 564 -37.62 24.48 0.91
C GLU A 564 -38.68 25.04 1.85
N ALA A 565 -38.83 24.47 3.06
CA ALA A 565 -39.71 25.03 4.09
C ALA A 565 -39.34 26.48 4.46
N ARG A 566 -38.04 26.81 4.49
CA ARG A 566 -37.55 28.19 4.67
C ARG A 566 -37.88 29.10 3.48
N ARG A 567 -37.75 28.63 2.24
CA ARG A 567 -38.15 29.37 1.01
C ARG A 567 -39.67 29.59 0.97
N GLY A 568 -40.47 28.58 1.31
CA GLY A 568 -41.92 28.65 1.38
C GLY A 568 -42.43 29.65 2.44
N ARG A 569 -41.85 29.64 3.64
CA ARG A 569 -42.15 30.64 4.68
C ARG A 569 -41.79 32.05 4.24
N ARG A 570 -40.64 32.26 3.59
CA ARG A 570 -40.26 33.57 3.01
C ARG A 570 -41.24 34.03 1.92
N ARG A 571 -41.69 33.14 1.03
CA ARG A 571 -42.70 33.47 0.00
C ARG A 571 -44.03 33.88 0.62
N ARG A 572 -44.52 33.19 1.67
CA ARG A 572 -45.75 33.60 2.38
C ARG A 572 -45.59 34.97 3.05
N GLN A 573 -44.51 35.18 3.81
CA GLN A 573 -44.23 36.47 4.47
C GLN A 573 -44.02 37.64 3.49
N GLN A 574 -43.63 37.37 2.24
CA GLN A 574 -43.58 38.38 1.19
C GLN A 574 -44.99 38.67 0.66
N GLY A 575 -45.78 37.62 0.36
CA GLY A 575 -47.18 37.77 -0.06
C GLY A 575 -48.05 38.55 0.93
N ASP A 576 -47.94 38.26 2.24
CA ASP A 576 -48.63 39.00 3.30
C ASP A 576 -48.27 40.50 3.25
N LYS A 577 -46.98 40.82 3.08
CA LYS A 577 -46.50 42.21 2.99
C LYS A 577 -46.96 42.91 1.72
N ASP A 578 -46.95 42.22 0.58
CA ASP A 578 -47.37 42.80 -0.70
C ASP A 578 -48.89 43.07 -0.69
N GLN A 579 -49.67 42.21 -0.05
CA GLN A 579 -51.12 42.38 0.15
C GLN A 579 -51.43 43.53 1.14
N ASP A 580 -50.70 43.62 2.25
CA ASP A 580 -50.82 44.69 3.26
C ASP A 580 -50.38 46.05 2.69
N ASN A 581 -49.32 46.09 1.86
CA ASN A 581 -48.90 47.27 1.10
C ASN A 581 -49.96 47.68 0.06
N TRP A 582 -50.55 46.72 -0.67
CA TRP A 582 -51.65 46.99 -1.60
C TRP A 582 -52.85 47.60 -0.88
N PHE A 583 -53.22 47.08 0.30
CA PHE A 583 -54.35 47.58 1.09
C PHE A 583 -54.11 49.04 1.54
N LYS A 584 -52.88 49.35 2.00
CA LYS A 584 -52.45 50.72 2.37
C LYS A 584 -52.45 51.66 1.16
N ALA A 585 -52.01 51.19 -0.01
CA ALA A 585 -52.05 51.96 -1.25
C ALA A 585 -53.49 52.24 -1.72
N ALA A 586 -54.39 51.25 -1.62
CA ALA A 586 -55.81 51.40 -1.95
C ALA A 586 -56.49 52.43 -1.03
N ILE A 587 -56.31 52.32 0.28
CA ILE A 587 -56.80 53.31 1.27
C ILE A 587 -56.24 54.70 0.97
N SER A 588 -54.93 54.82 0.72
CA SER A 588 -54.30 56.12 0.40
C SER A 588 -54.83 56.73 -0.90
N LYS A 589 -55.37 55.92 -1.83
CA LYS A 589 -55.99 56.39 -3.08
C LYS A 589 -57.46 56.79 -2.90
N ILE A 590 -58.16 56.18 -1.94
CA ILE A 590 -59.53 56.58 -1.55
C ILE A 590 -59.52 57.93 -0.84
N PHE A 591 -58.60 58.16 0.09
CA PHE A 591 -58.46 59.44 0.83
C PHE A 591 -57.73 60.56 0.04
N ARG A 592 -57.70 60.50 -1.30
CA ARG A 592 -57.10 61.52 -2.19
C ARG A 592 -58.03 62.00 -3.31
N ASN A 593 -59.23 61.45 -3.39
CA ASN A 593 -60.33 61.87 -4.27
C ASN A 593 -61.48 62.40 -3.41
#